data_AF-A0A1G7DHR8-F1
#
_entry.id   AF-A0A1G7DHR8-F1
#
_cell.length_a   1.000
_cell.length_b   1.000
_cell.length_c   1.000
_cell.angle_alpha   90.00
_cell.angle_beta   90.00
_cell.angle_gamma   90.00
#
_symmetry.space_group_name_H-M   'P 1'
#
loop_
_entity.id
_entity.type
_entity.pdbx_description
1 polymer ?
#
loop_
_entity_poly.entity_id
_entity_poly.type
_entity_poly.pdbx_seq_one_letter_code
_entity_poly.pdbx_strand_id
1 'polypeptide(L)'
;MKKTLAFLFLVAFCSAFSVVNYYPIDGYEKTGIKRLKRLELIKTGEIVEKTALPAGAMKSYYEIKLNLLPRAADSAAALMTIDEDFQKEINSLFRGLDKSYSLTVLDISDVNNIRYAERNEKAGYQPGSVGKLAVLNGLFTQLARIYPDSFEKRTELLKNKSVKAGVWGLTDEHTIPIYNIEKNTLVKRQVIASDVFSLYEWADHMLSVSNNGAASIVWREVLLMAAFKEKYPNLTQEEADAYFKETPKKELTDLGNDVVNLPLRDLGITADEWRLGSFFTRGANTFVGDKGGSIGSPLGLMKFLVQLEQGKVVDEQSSLEMKRLMYMTDRRIRYAQSPALKEAAVYFKSGSLYKCDRSKGEACEKYMGNVTNFMNSVAIVEHPNNCTYMVVLMTNVLRKNSASDHMYLAGSIDKIIRN
;
A
#
# COMPACT_ATOMS: atom_id res chain seq x y z
N MET A 1 -9.48 27.00 -57.06
CA MET A 1 -10.15 25.83 -56.44
C MET A 1 -9.21 24.61 -56.34
N LYS A 2 -8.06 24.74 -55.65
CA LYS A 2 -7.16 23.59 -55.33
C LYS A 2 -6.56 23.65 -53.92
N LYS A 3 -6.96 24.63 -53.09
CA LYS A 3 -6.45 24.80 -51.71
C LYS A 3 -7.49 24.56 -50.61
N THR A 4 -8.76 24.35 -50.98
CA THR A 4 -9.86 24.09 -50.03
C THR A 4 -10.15 22.60 -49.83
N LEU A 5 -9.60 21.70 -50.66
CA LEU A 5 -9.76 20.25 -50.48
C LEU A 5 -8.70 19.59 -49.60
N ALA A 6 -7.59 20.27 -49.28
CA ALA A 6 -6.58 19.75 -48.36
C ALA A 6 -7.01 19.86 -46.88
N PHE A 7 -8.06 20.64 -46.59
CA PHE A 7 -8.55 20.89 -45.24
C PHE A 7 -9.62 19.91 -44.76
N LEU A 8 -10.12 19.04 -45.66
CA LEU A 8 -11.16 18.04 -45.35
C LEU A 8 -10.62 16.62 -45.15
N PHE A 9 -9.34 16.39 -45.39
CA PHE A 9 -8.65 15.12 -45.07
C PHE A 9 -7.69 15.23 -43.87
N LEU A 10 -7.54 16.41 -43.28
CA LEU A 10 -6.75 16.64 -42.06
C LEU A 10 -7.60 16.68 -40.77
N VAL A 11 -8.90 16.38 -40.88
CA VAL A 11 -9.87 16.43 -39.77
C VAL A 11 -10.35 15.03 -39.33
N ALA A 12 -9.88 13.95 -40.00
CA ALA A 12 -10.32 12.58 -39.71
C ALA A 12 -9.29 11.73 -38.93
N PHE A 13 -8.18 12.29 -38.48
CA PHE A 13 -7.21 11.59 -37.64
C PHE A 13 -6.67 12.59 -36.60
N CYS A 14 -6.54 12.15 -35.35
CA CYS A 14 -6.09 12.90 -34.16
C CYS A 14 -7.16 13.50 -33.24
N SER A 15 -8.36 12.92 -33.20
CA SER A 15 -9.32 13.18 -32.12
C SER A 15 -9.85 11.86 -31.55
N ALA A 16 -8.95 11.09 -30.93
CA ALA A 16 -9.33 10.11 -29.93
C ALA A 16 -8.10 9.81 -29.07
N PHE A 17 -8.34 9.50 -27.80
CA PHE A 17 -7.37 9.06 -26.80
C PHE A 17 -6.64 10.17 -26.03
N SER A 18 -7.39 10.74 -25.08
CA SER A 18 -6.83 11.06 -23.77
C SER A 18 -7.81 10.56 -22.72
N VAL A 19 -7.72 9.28 -22.36
CA VAL A 19 -8.31 8.79 -21.11
C VAL A 19 -7.17 8.64 -20.12
N VAL A 20 -7.37 9.23 -18.95
CA VAL A 20 -6.49 9.33 -17.79
C VAL A 20 -7.28 8.84 -16.54
N ASN A 21 -6.71 8.03 -15.63
CA ASN A 21 -7.36 7.27 -14.56
C ASN A 21 -6.23 6.81 -13.57
N TYR A 22 -6.45 6.92 -12.25
CA TYR A 22 -5.76 6.48 -11.00
C TYR A 22 -6.88 6.30 -9.95
N TYR A 23 -6.95 5.14 -9.27
CA TYR A 23 -8.21 4.49 -8.81
C TYR A 23 -9.29 4.45 -9.84
N PRO A 24 -10.48 3.90 -9.51
CA PRO A 24 -11.65 4.68 -9.75
C PRO A 24 -11.35 6.15 -9.57
N ILE A 25 -11.05 6.80 -10.67
CA ILE A 25 -11.06 8.24 -10.64
C ILE A 25 -12.42 8.66 -10.08
N ASP A 26 -13.48 7.91 -10.41
CA ASP A 26 -14.83 7.92 -9.86
C ASP A 26 -15.01 7.50 -8.37
N GLY A 27 -13.95 7.50 -7.55
CA GLY A 27 -14.00 7.00 -6.18
C GLY A 27 -14.44 8.03 -5.13
N TYR A 28 -14.53 9.32 -5.48
CA TYR A 28 -14.81 10.39 -4.53
C TYR A 28 -16.18 10.22 -3.86
N GLU A 29 -17.23 9.96 -4.64
CA GLU A 29 -18.59 9.86 -4.11
C GLU A 29 -18.74 8.75 -3.05
N LYS A 30 -18.00 7.64 -3.21
CA LYS A 30 -18.04 6.51 -2.26
C LYS A 30 -17.21 6.76 -1.00
N THR A 31 -16.06 7.41 -1.13
CA THR A 31 -15.06 7.47 -0.05
C THR A 31 -14.98 8.82 0.65
N GLY A 32 -15.42 9.91 -0.01
CA GLY A 32 -15.22 11.28 0.44
C GLY A 32 -13.76 11.76 0.35
N ILE A 33 -12.83 10.98 -0.20
CA ILE A 33 -11.42 11.36 -0.31
C ILE A 33 -11.27 12.48 -1.33
N LYS A 34 -11.10 13.72 -0.87
CA LYS A 34 -11.20 14.92 -1.73
C LYS A 34 -10.19 14.94 -2.87
N ARG A 35 -8.97 14.43 -2.68
CA ARG A 35 -7.98 14.40 -3.76
C ARG A 35 -8.42 13.52 -4.94
N LEU A 36 -9.34 12.57 -4.74
CA LEU A 36 -9.92 11.79 -5.83
C LEU A 36 -10.81 12.65 -6.72
N LYS A 37 -11.56 13.58 -6.12
CA LYS A 37 -12.33 14.56 -6.91
C LYS A 37 -11.44 15.35 -7.85
N ARG A 38 -10.24 15.73 -7.38
CA ARG A 38 -9.25 16.36 -8.25
C ARG A 38 -8.85 15.48 -9.43
N LEU A 39 -8.66 14.17 -9.20
CA LEU A 39 -8.35 13.23 -10.28
C LEU A 39 -9.54 13.12 -11.26
N GLU A 40 -10.80 13.12 -10.79
CA GLU A 40 -12.00 13.21 -11.64
C GLU A 40 -11.96 14.40 -12.57
N LEU A 41 -11.71 15.58 -12.01
CA LEU A 41 -11.63 16.82 -12.76
C LEU A 41 -10.47 16.82 -13.76
N ILE A 42 -9.36 16.13 -13.47
CA ILE A 42 -8.27 15.93 -14.44
C ILE A 42 -8.71 15.03 -15.59
N LYS A 43 -9.42 13.94 -15.29
CA LYS A 43 -9.92 13.00 -16.31
C LYS A 43 -10.95 13.63 -17.22
N THR A 44 -11.86 14.43 -16.67
CA THR A 44 -12.89 15.12 -17.47
C THR A 44 -12.32 16.28 -18.28
N GLY A 45 -11.07 16.68 -18.01
CA GLY A 45 -10.41 17.80 -18.68
C GLY A 45 -10.71 19.17 -18.05
N GLU A 46 -11.47 19.21 -16.94
CA GLU A 46 -11.75 20.42 -16.18
C GLU A 46 -10.50 20.98 -15.47
N ILE A 47 -9.56 20.11 -15.10
CA ILE A 47 -8.22 20.49 -14.65
C ILE A 47 -7.20 19.99 -15.66
N VAL A 48 -6.44 20.90 -16.26
CA VAL A 48 -5.36 20.56 -17.19
C VAL A 48 -4.05 20.40 -16.43
N GLU A 49 -3.46 19.20 -16.48
CA GLU A 49 -2.15 18.88 -15.93
C GLU A 49 -1.09 18.77 -17.03
N LYS A 50 0.17 19.09 -16.70
CA LYS A 50 1.29 19.01 -17.65
C LYS A 50 1.69 17.57 -18.01
N THR A 51 1.36 16.60 -17.16
CA THR A 51 1.73 15.20 -17.34
C THR A 51 0.49 14.32 -17.21
N ALA A 52 0.22 13.53 -18.26
CA ALA A 52 -0.86 12.57 -18.23
C ALA A 52 -0.60 11.45 -17.21
N LEU A 53 -1.67 10.96 -16.59
CA LEU A 53 -1.63 9.75 -15.77
C LEU A 53 -1.40 8.53 -16.70
N PRO A 54 -0.59 7.53 -16.30
CA PRO A 54 -0.32 6.33 -17.08
C PRO A 54 -1.59 5.49 -17.25
N ALA A 55 -1.68 4.76 -18.36
CA ALA A 55 -2.85 3.95 -18.67
C ALA A 55 -3.09 2.80 -17.67
N GLY A 56 -2.04 2.35 -17.00
CA GLY A 56 -2.16 1.34 -15.96
C GLY A 56 -2.80 1.87 -14.68
N ALA A 57 -2.83 3.18 -14.49
CA ALA A 57 -3.52 3.73 -13.36
C ALA A 57 -5.05 3.73 -13.58
N MET A 58 -5.55 3.17 -14.68
CA MET A 58 -6.80 3.62 -15.21
C MET A 58 -8.14 3.05 -14.71
N LYS A 59 -8.11 2.07 -13.83
CA LYS A 59 -9.31 1.28 -13.54
C LYS A 59 -10.35 2.03 -12.75
N SER A 60 -11.62 2.00 -13.16
CA SER A 60 -12.79 2.40 -12.37
C SER A 60 -13.01 1.53 -11.13
N TYR A 61 -13.99 1.86 -10.29
CA TYR A 61 -14.22 1.24 -8.97
C TYR A 61 -14.66 -0.20 -9.13
N TYR A 62 -15.40 -0.43 -10.20
CA TYR A 62 -15.97 -1.70 -10.59
C TYR A 62 -15.00 -2.54 -11.44
N GLU A 63 -13.94 -1.94 -12.00
CA GLU A 63 -12.90 -2.67 -12.74
C GLU A 63 -11.85 -3.32 -11.84
N ILE A 64 -11.73 -2.85 -10.58
CA ILE A 64 -10.90 -3.52 -9.57
C ILE A 64 -11.68 -4.70 -9.00
N LYS A 65 -11.11 -5.90 -9.12
CA LYS A 65 -11.68 -7.17 -8.66
C LYS A 65 -10.63 -8.01 -7.93
N LEU A 66 -11.07 -9.07 -7.24
CA LEU A 66 -10.20 -10.08 -6.64
C LEU A 66 -10.01 -11.24 -7.62
N ASN A 67 -8.78 -11.66 -7.91
CA ASN A 67 -8.51 -12.64 -8.97
C ASN A 67 -8.46 -14.09 -8.48
N LEU A 68 -8.28 -14.32 -7.17
CA LEU A 68 -8.16 -15.66 -6.59
C LEU A 68 -9.43 -16.14 -5.86
N LEU A 69 -10.59 -15.50 -6.08
CA LEU A 69 -11.87 -16.01 -5.59
C LEU A 69 -12.15 -17.47 -6.00
N PRO A 70 -11.88 -17.91 -7.26
CA PRO A 70 -12.04 -19.31 -7.65
C PRO A 70 -11.13 -20.28 -6.87
N ARG A 71 -10.05 -19.77 -6.28
CA ARG A 71 -9.08 -20.52 -5.47
C ARG A 71 -9.24 -20.21 -3.98
N ALA A 72 -10.40 -19.68 -3.55
CA ALA A 72 -10.65 -19.33 -2.16
C ALA A 72 -10.77 -20.55 -1.22
N ALA A 73 -10.88 -21.78 -1.71
CA ALA A 73 -10.77 -22.95 -0.83
C ALA A 73 -9.30 -23.26 -0.45
N ASP A 74 -8.34 -22.86 -1.28
CA ASP A 74 -6.94 -23.23 -1.11
C ASP A 74 -6.28 -22.45 0.02
N SER A 75 -5.35 -23.11 0.71
CA SER A 75 -4.44 -22.41 1.61
C SER A 75 -3.44 -21.58 0.80
N ALA A 76 -2.94 -20.46 1.36
CA ALA A 76 -1.92 -19.66 0.70
C ALA A 76 -0.66 -20.48 0.38
N ALA A 77 -0.26 -21.38 1.28
CA ALA A 77 0.88 -22.27 1.07
C ALA A 77 0.68 -23.22 -0.11
N ALA A 78 -0.53 -23.74 -0.33
CA ALA A 78 -0.82 -24.62 -1.47
C ALA A 78 -0.63 -23.91 -2.82
N LEU A 79 -0.93 -22.61 -2.88
CA LEU A 79 -0.73 -21.80 -4.09
C LEU A 79 0.73 -21.36 -4.29
N MET A 80 1.58 -21.51 -3.28
CA MET A 80 2.99 -21.09 -3.29
C MET A 80 3.93 -22.29 -3.39
N THR A 81 3.65 -23.18 -4.34
CA THR A 81 4.49 -24.36 -4.64
C THR A 81 5.42 -24.04 -5.79
N ILE A 82 6.73 -24.23 -5.62
CA ILE A 82 7.75 -23.91 -6.63
C ILE A 82 7.42 -24.58 -7.96
N ASP A 83 7.39 -23.76 -9.02
CA ASP A 83 7.43 -24.21 -10.40
C ASP A 83 8.90 -24.22 -10.86
N GLU A 84 9.47 -25.39 -11.15
CA GLU A 84 10.92 -25.56 -11.37
C GLU A 84 11.44 -24.76 -12.57
N ASP A 85 10.68 -24.70 -13.67
CA ASP A 85 11.09 -23.97 -14.87
C ASP A 85 11.02 -22.45 -14.62
N PHE A 86 9.93 -21.97 -14.03
CA PHE A 86 9.78 -20.57 -13.65
C PHE A 86 10.82 -20.15 -12.61
N GLN A 87 11.11 -21.00 -11.63
CA GLN A 87 12.15 -20.78 -10.62
C GLN A 87 13.54 -20.63 -11.24
N LYS A 88 13.87 -21.43 -12.25
CA LYS A 88 15.14 -21.34 -12.98
C LYS A 88 15.26 -20.02 -13.75
N GLU A 89 14.19 -19.60 -14.42
CA GLU A 89 14.14 -18.32 -15.15
C GLU A 89 14.30 -17.14 -14.18
N ILE A 90 13.55 -17.13 -13.08
CA ILE A 90 13.61 -16.08 -12.06
C ILE A 90 15.00 -16.03 -11.40
N ASN A 91 15.60 -17.18 -11.08
CA ASN A 91 16.95 -17.24 -10.52
C ASN A 91 18.02 -16.65 -11.45
N SER A 92 17.82 -16.75 -12.77
CA SER A 92 18.76 -16.19 -13.74
C SER A 92 18.90 -14.67 -13.64
N LEU A 93 17.85 -13.97 -13.17
CA LEU A 93 17.83 -12.51 -12.99
C LEU A 93 18.78 -12.01 -11.88
N PHE A 94 19.14 -12.87 -10.93
CA PHE A 94 19.95 -12.50 -9.78
C PHE A 94 21.45 -12.77 -9.96
N ARG A 95 21.88 -13.22 -11.15
CA ARG A 95 23.29 -13.43 -11.46
C ARG A 95 24.05 -12.10 -11.36
N GLY A 96 25.05 -12.05 -10.50
CA GLY A 96 25.85 -10.84 -10.26
C GLY A 96 25.21 -9.79 -9.35
N LEU A 97 23.99 -10.02 -8.86
CA LEU A 97 23.40 -9.22 -7.78
C LEU A 97 23.88 -9.70 -6.41
N ASP A 98 23.79 -8.81 -5.43
CA ASP A 98 24.14 -9.14 -4.04
C ASP A 98 23.26 -10.30 -3.52
N LYS A 99 23.79 -11.10 -2.60
CA LYS A 99 23.01 -12.20 -1.99
C LYS A 99 21.83 -11.72 -1.13
N SER A 100 21.85 -10.43 -0.74
CA SER A 100 20.87 -9.81 0.15
C SER A 100 19.55 -9.44 -0.53
N TYR A 101 19.37 -9.79 -1.81
CA TYR A 101 18.09 -9.71 -2.51
C TYR A 101 17.25 -10.96 -2.23
N SER A 102 16.03 -10.73 -1.77
CA SER A 102 15.04 -11.75 -1.48
C SER A 102 13.74 -11.46 -2.20
N LEU A 103 13.14 -12.50 -2.74
CA LEU A 103 12.02 -12.41 -3.66
C LEU A 103 11.01 -13.51 -3.37
N THR A 104 9.73 -13.19 -3.51
CA THR A 104 8.70 -14.15 -3.91
C THR A 104 7.94 -13.57 -5.10
N VAL A 105 7.61 -14.41 -6.07
CA VAL A 105 6.80 -14.04 -7.23
C VAL A 105 5.78 -15.13 -7.49
N LEU A 106 4.52 -14.73 -7.70
CA LEU A 106 3.41 -15.63 -7.99
C LEU A 106 2.71 -15.14 -9.24
N ASP A 107 2.82 -15.89 -10.33
CA ASP A 107 2.06 -15.67 -11.55
C ASP A 107 0.70 -16.36 -11.44
N ILE A 108 -0.35 -15.55 -11.52
CA ILE A 108 -1.75 -15.96 -11.45
C ILE A 108 -2.51 -15.61 -12.74
N SER A 109 -1.78 -15.41 -13.85
CA SER A 109 -2.36 -15.12 -15.17
C SER A 109 -3.34 -16.22 -15.60
N ASP A 110 -3.04 -17.47 -15.24
CA ASP A 110 -3.97 -18.60 -15.26
C ASP A 110 -4.14 -19.16 -13.85
N VAL A 111 -5.31 -18.96 -13.26
CA VAL A 111 -5.62 -19.41 -11.88
C VAL A 111 -5.66 -20.93 -11.74
N ASN A 112 -5.71 -21.68 -12.83
CA ASN A 112 -5.62 -23.14 -12.81
C ASN A 112 -4.17 -23.63 -12.94
N ASN A 113 -3.28 -22.81 -13.49
CA ASN A 113 -1.87 -23.11 -13.74
C ASN A 113 -0.98 -22.01 -13.14
N ILE A 114 -1.02 -21.89 -11.82
CA ILE A 114 -0.25 -20.89 -11.07
C ILE A 114 1.23 -21.27 -11.06
N ARG A 115 2.12 -20.31 -11.32
CA ARG A 115 3.58 -20.50 -11.25
C ARG A 115 4.14 -19.70 -10.10
N TYR A 116 4.96 -20.32 -9.25
CA TYR A 116 5.59 -19.66 -8.10
C TYR A 116 7.11 -19.81 -8.15
N ALA A 117 7.82 -18.75 -7.77
CA ALA A 117 9.24 -18.79 -7.55
C ALA A 117 9.64 -17.94 -6.34
N GLU A 118 10.73 -18.35 -5.71
CA GLU A 118 11.20 -17.75 -4.47
C GLU A 118 12.72 -17.62 -4.41
N ARG A 119 13.18 -16.73 -3.53
CA ARG A 119 14.59 -16.54 -3.18
C ARG A 119 14.67 -15.96 -1.78
N ASN A 120 15.31 -16.69 -0.85
CA ASN A 120 15.48 -16.24 0.54
C ASN A 120 14.15 -15.77 1.17
N GLU A 121 13.08 -16.49 0.89
CA GLU A 121 11.69 -16.17 1.21
C GLU A 121 11.42 -16.00 2.71
N LYS A 122 12.17 -16.73 3.55
CA LYS A 122 12.08 -16.67 5.01
C LYS A 122 12.99 -15.61 5.64
N ALA A 123 13.83 -14.93 4.87
CA ALA A 123 14.72 -13.92 5.43
C ALA A 123 13.91 -12.76 6.03
N GLY A 124 14.26 -12.39 7.27
CA GLY A 124 13.60 -11.33 8.02
C GLY A 124 14.20 -9.95 7.74
N TYR A 125 13.35 -8.98 7.43
CA TYR A 125 13.73 -7.59 7.17
C TYR A 125 12.91 -6.65 8.04
N GLN A 126 13.42 -5.45 8.30
CA GLN A 126 12.58 -4.38 8.81
C GLN A 126 11.62 -3.93 7.69
N PRO A 127 10.29 -4.09 7.81
CA PRO A 127 9.36 -3.84 6.70
C PRO A 127 9.27 -2.37 6.30
N GLY A 128 9.59 -1.44 7.21
CA GLY A 128 9.40 -0.01 6.99
C GLY A 128 7.93 0.28 6.63
N SER A 129 7.69 1.18 5.67
CA SER A 129 6.32 1.54 5.26
C SER A 129 5.52 0.43 4.55
N VAL A 130 6.12 -0.71 4.16
CA VAL A 130 5.33 -1.90 3.77
C VAL A 130 4.49 -2.40 4.95
N GLY A 131 5.01 -2.22 6.17
CA GLY A 131 4.31 -2.59 7.39
C GLY A 131 2.96 -1.90 7.59
N LYS A 132 2.69 -0.78 6.92
CA LYS A 132 1.39 -0.07 6.96
C LYS A 132 0.22 -0.93 6.46
N LEU A 133 0.50 -1.97 5.68
CA LEU A 133 -0.51 -2.96 5.28
C LEU A 133 -1.05 -3.77 6.48
N ALA A 134 -0.26 -3.96 7.54
CA ALA A 134 -0.75 -4.57 8.78
C ALA A 134 -1.69 -3.62 9.55
N VAL A 135 -1.42 -2.31 9.53
CA VAL A 135 -2.33 -1.29 10.08
C VAL A 135 -3.64 -1.26 9.28
N LEU A 136 -3.55 -1.36 7.95
CA LEU A 136 -4.73 -1.46 7.08
C LEU A 136 -5.56 -2.71 7.39
N ASN A 137 -4.91 -3.87 7.57
CA ASN A 137 -5.58 -5.10 8.01
C ASN A 137 -6.28 -4.91 9.36
N GLY A 138 -5.58 -4.34 10.34
CA GLY A 138 -6.14 -4.01 11.65
C GLY A 138 -7.38 -3.12 11.54
N LEU A 139 -7.34 -2.08 10.71
CA LEU A 139 -8.47 -1.17 10.48
C LEU A 139 -9.71 -1.93 10.00
N PHE A 140 -9.59 -2.71 8.92
CA PHE A 140 -10.72 -3.46 8.38
C PHE A 140 -11.18 -4.58 9.31
N THR A 141 -10.26 -5.19 10.07
CA THR A 141 -10.61 -6.18 11.10
C THR A 141 -11.47 -5.55 12.20
N GLN A 142 -11.11 -4.37 12.71
CA GLN A 142 -11.92 -3.71 13.74
C GLN A 142 -13.25 -3.18 13.20
N LEU A 143 -13.27 -2.68 11.96
CA LEU A 143 -14.52 -2.30 11.30
C LEU A 143 -15.49 -3.48 11.18
N ALA A 144 -14.99 -4.67 10.81
CA ALA A 144 -15.79 -5.88 10.76
C ALA A 144 -16.26 -6.35 12.14
N ARG A 145 -15.52 -6.07 13.21
CA ARG A 145 -15.97 -6.35 14.59
C ARG A 145 -17.07 -5.38 15.05
N ILE A 146 -17.00 -4.11 14.66
CA ILE A 146 -18.01 -3.10 15.02
C ILE A 146 -19.30 -3.30 14.21
N TYR A 147 -19.17 -3.61 12.92
CA TYR A 147 -20.29 -3.82 12.00
C TYR A 147 -20.14 -5.15 11.25
N PRO A 148 -20.37 -6.30 11.90
CA PRO A 148 -20.17 -7.61 11.29
C PRO A 148 -21.02 -7.81 10.03
N ASP A 149 -22.26 -7.34 10.04
CA ASP A 149 -23.23 -7.66 8.99
C ASP A 149 -23.49 -6.52 7.99
N SER A 150 -22.68 -5.46 8.00
CA SER A 150 -22.86 -4.36 7.04
C SER A 150 -21.55 -3.69 6.67
N PHE A 151 -21.08 -3.98 5.46
CA PHE A 151 -19.96 -3.28 4.87
C PHE A 151 -20.28 -1.82 4.56
N GLU A 152 -21.53 -1.51 4.24
CA GLU A 152 -22.01 -0.14 4.03
C GLU A 152 -21.74 0.71 5.28
N LYS A 153 -22.14 0.24 6.46
CA LYS A 153 -21.84 0.94 7.73
C LYS A 153 -20.35 1.09 8.02
N ARG A 154 -19.52 0.11 7.62
CA ARG A 154 -18.05 0.21 7.73
C ARG A 154 -17.53 1.35 6.86
N THR A 155 -17.97 1.43 5.61
CA THR A 155 -17.56 2.50 4.68
C THR A 155 -18.14 3.86 5.05
N GLU A 156 -19.37 3.93 5.57
CA GLU A 156 -19.97 5.15 6.10
C GLU A 156 -19.17 5.69 7.30
N LEU A 157 -18.78 4.81 8.23
CA LEU A 157 -17.92 5.19 9.35
C LEU A 157 -16.59 5.75 8.85
N LEU A 158 -15.96 5.09 7.88
CA LEU A 158 -14.71 5.53 7.28
C LEU A 158 -14.83 6.91 6.60
N LYS A 159 -15.94 7.15 5.90
CA LYS A 159 -16.21 8.39 5.16
C LYS A 159 -16.56 9.55 6.10
N ASN A 160 -17.37 9.30 7.13
CA ASN A 160 -18.02 10.36 7.90
C ASN A 160 -17.30 10.67 9.22
N LYS A 161 -16.64 9.71 9.88
CA LYS A 161 -15.92 9.99 11.12
C LYS A 161 -14.63 10.74 10.80
N SER A 162 -14.56 11.98 11.25
CA SER A 162 -13.37 12.83 11.12
C SER A 162 -12.62 12.87 12.44
N VAL A 163 -11.30 12.70 12.38
CA VAL A 163 -10.45 12.63 13.58
C VAL A 163 -9.25 13.55 13.46
N LYS A 164 -8.83 14.11 14.59
CA LYS A 164 -7.71 15.03 14.67
C LYS A 164 -6.38 14.29 14.62
N ALA A 165 -5.37 14.89 14.00
CA ALA A 165 -4.01 14.37 14.00
C ALA A 165 -3.43 14.32 15.42
N GLY A 166 -3.48 15.45 16.14
CA GLY A 166 -2.87 15.59 17.45
C GLY A 166 -1.37 15.30 17.42
N VAL A 167 -0.81 14.91 18.58
CA VAL A 167 0.61 14.54 18.69
C VAL A 167 0.94 13.25 17.92
N TRP A 168 -0.05 12.40 17.65
CA TRP A 168 0.12 11.13 16.94
C TRP A 168 0.62 11.32 15.50
N GLY A 169 0.22 12.42 14.85
CA GLY A 169 0.68 12.77 13.51
C GLY A 169 2.13 13.29 13.45
N LEU A 170 2.79 13.52 14.60
CA LEU A 170 4.06 14.26 14.68
C LEU A 170 5.22 13.42 15.25
N THR A 171 6.47 13.68 14.85
CA THR A 171 6.90 14.43 13.66
C THR A 171 6.93 13.48 12.46
N ASP A 172 6.69 14.01 11.25
CA ASP A 172 6.85 13.27 10.02
C ASP A 172 7.54 14.14 8.97
N GLU A 173 8.36 13.52 8.13
CA GLU A 173 9.08 14.19 7.05
C GLU A 173 8.26 14.22 5.76
N HIS A 174 7.33 13.27 5.58
CA HIS A 174 6.50 13.17 4.39
C HIS A 174 5.37 14.21 4.38
N THR A 175 5.04 14.71 3.19
CA THR A 175 3.91 15.61 2.98
C THR A 175 2.63 14.85 2.61
N ILE A 176 1.48 15.43 2.92
CA ILE A 176 0.17 14.98 2.49
C ILE A 176 -0.43 15.92 1.44
N PRO A 177 -1.15 15.40 0.43
CA PRO A 177 -1.91 16.20 -0.52
C PRO A 177 -3.25 16.62 0.08
N ILE A 178 -3.47 17.92 0.24
CA ILE A 178 -4.71 18.49 0.77
C ILE A 178 -5.39 19.25 -0.36
N TYR A 179 -6.51 18.70 -0.83
CA TYR A 179 -7.29 19.30 -1.90
C TYR A 179 -8.51 20.03 -1.34
N ASN A 180 -8.63 21.32 -1.66
CA ASN A 180 -9.82 22.11 -1.40
C ASN A 180 -10.67 22.15 -2.67
N ILE A 181 -11.85 21.54 -2.61
CA ILE A 181 -12.77 21.42 -3.75
C ILE A 181 -13.32 22.79 -4.17
N GLU A 182 -13.79 23.60 -3.22
CA GLU A 182 -14.39 24.92 -3.50
C GLU A 182 -13.41 25.88 -4.18
N LYS A 183 -12.17 25.90 -3.69
CA LYS A 183 -11.11 26.77 -4.21
C LYS A 183 -10.36 26.15 -5.39
N ASN A 184 -10.64 24.89 -5.71
CA ASN A 184 -9.88 24.11 -6.69
C ASN A 184 -8.35 24.19 -6.48
N THR A 185 -7.88 24.04 -5.24
CA THR A 185 -6.45 24.18 -4.89
C THR A 185 -5.93 22.92 -4.22
N LEU A 186 -4.72 22.51 -4.60
CA LEU A 186 -3.98 21.42 -3.98
C LEU A 186 -2.76 22.00 -3.25
N VAL A 187 -2.66 21.75 -1.95
CA VAL A 187 -1.47 22.06 -1.14
C VAL A 187 -0.81 20.75 -0.73
N LYS A 188 0.52 20.67 -0.85
CA LYS A 188 1.31 19.58 -0.29
C LYS A 188 2.13 20.10 0.88
N ARG A 189 1.86 19.62 2.09
CA ARG A 189 2.59 20.00 3.31
C ARG A 189 2.64 18.86 4.31
N GLN A 190 3.51 18.97 5.31
CA GLN A 190 3.53 18.04 6.43
C GLN A 190 2.24 18.14 7.26
N VAL A 191 1.89 17.04 7.92
CA VAL A 191 0.78 16.98 8.88
C VAL A 191 1.08 17.92 10.05
N ILE A 192 0.07 18.65 10.51
CA ILE A 192 0.13 19.46 11.73
C ILE A 192 -0.89 18.94 12.75
N ALA A 193 -0.67 19.20 14.04
CA ALA A 193 -1.52 18.66 15.11
C ALA A 193 -3.00 19.05 15.00
N SER A 194 -3.32 20.18 14.38
CA SER A 194 -4.69 20.67 14.18
C SER A 194 -5.39 20.08 12.96
N ASP A 195 -4.73 19.26 12.15
CA ASP A 195 -5.35 18.63 10.99
C ASP A 195 -6.49 17.70 11.40
N VAL A 196 -7.58 17.78 10.66
CA VAL A 196 -8.76 16.93 10.81
C VAL A 196 -9.15 16.43 9.43
N PHE A 197 -9.22 15.11 9.29
CA PHE A 197 -9.63 14.43 8.07
C PHE A 197 -10.50 13.22 8.42
N SER A 198 -11.27 12.72 7.44
CA SER A 198 -11.98 11.46 7.61
C SER A 198 -11.02 10.28 7.79
N LEU A 199 -11.50 9.17 8.34
CA LEU A 199 -10.69 7.95 8.43
C LEU A 199 -10.23 7.47 7.05
N TYR A 200 -11.07 7.61 6.01
CA TYR A 200 -10.68 7.33 4.63
C TYR A 200 -9.56 8.23 4.13
N GLU A 201 -9.63 9.54 4.39
CA GLU A 201 -8.56 10.47 4.02
C GLU A 201 -7.25 10.15 4.78
N TRP A 202 -7.31 9.75 6.05
CA TRP A 202 -6.13 9.29 6.79
C TRP A 202 -5.56 7.96 6.25
N ALA A 203 -6.40 6.97 5.95
CA ALA A 203 -6.00 5.72 5.32
C ALA A 203 -5.37 5.95 3.94
N ASP A 204 -5.94 6.87 3.17
CA ASP A 204 -5.40 7.33 1.90
C ASP A 204 -4.03 7.97 2.08
N HIS A 205 -3.85 8.92 2.99
CA HIS A 205 -2.55 9.55 3.24
C HIS A 205 -1.49 8.55 3.72
N MET A 206 -1.91 7.57 4.54
CA MET A 206 -1.05 6.48 5.01
C MET A 206 -0.52 5.63 3.84
N LEU A 207 -1.38 5.30 2.88
CA LEU A 207 -1.02 4.40 1.77
C LEU A 207 -0.41 5.16 0.60
N SER A 208 -1.07 6.25 0.17
CA SER A 208 -0.84 6.91 -1.11
C SER A 208 0.49 7.63 -1.22
N VAL A 209 0.82 8.41 -0.19
CA VAL A 209 2.07 9.17 -0.07
C VAL A 209 2.95 8.60 1.02
N SER A 210 2.56 7.46 1.58
CA SER A 210 3.32 6.77 2.62
C SER A 210 3.58 7.66 3.84
N ASN A 211 2.62 8.52 4.22
CA ASN A 211 2.77 9.41 5.37
C ASN A 211 2.83 8.58 6.66
N ASN A 212 3.81 8.85 7.53
CA ASN A 212 3.99 8.15 8.80
C ASN A 212 3.03 8.69 9.87
N GLY A 213 2.78 10.00 9.87
CA GLY A 213 1.80 10.62 10.76
C GLY A 213 0.40 10.02 10.57
N ALA A 214 -0.05 9.95 9.32
CA ALA A 214 -1.30 9.31 8.94
C ALA A 214 -1.35 7.84 9.36
N ALA A 215 -0.26 7.09 9.20
CA ALA A 215 -0.19 5.69 9.64
C ALA A 215 -0.36 5.54 11.16
N SER A 216 0.29 6.41 11.93
CA SER A 216 0.13 6.45 13.40
C SER A 216 -1.26 6.87 13.83
N ILE A 217 -1.91 7.79 13.10
CA ILE A 217 -3.30 8.20 13.36
C ILE A 217 -4.25 7.05 13.07
N VAL A 218 -4.13 6.38 11.91
CA VAL A 218 -4.97 5.21 11.60
C VAL A 218 -4.77 4.13 12.67
N TRP A 219 -3.53 3.81 13.06
CA TRP A 219 -3.27 2.82 14.09
C TRP A 219 -3.85 3.23 15.46
N ARG A 220 -3.79 4.51 15.84
CA ARG A 220 -4.49 5.02 17.03
C ARG A 220 -5.99 4.73 16.94
N GLU A 221 -6.61 4.99 15.80
CA GLU A 221 -8.03 4.72 15.60
C GLU A 221 -8.35 3.22 15.66
N VAL A 222 -7.49 2.34 15.11
CA VAL A 222 -7.65 0.88 15.25
C VAL A 222 -7.62 0.48 16.74
N LEU A 223 -6.72 1.07 17.54
CA LEU A 223 -6.65 0.82 18.98
C LEU A 223 -7.95 1.30 19.68
N LEU A 224 -8.42 2.51 19.37
CA LEU A 224 -9.67 3.05 19.92
C LEU A 224 -10.89 2.22 19.51
N MET A 225 -10.95 1.73 18.27
CA MET A 225 -12.00 0.82 17.82
C MET A 225 -12.03 -0.46 18.66
N ALA A 226 -10.87 -1.03 18.98
CA ALA A 226 -10.79 -2.22 19.83
C ALA A 226 -11.17 -1.93 21.29
N ALA A 227 -10.77 -0.77 21.82
CA ALA A 227 -11.07 -0.37 23.20
C ALA A 227 -12.55 -0.04 23.42
N PHE A 228 -13.16 0.69 22.48
CA PHE A 228 -14.53 1.21 22.62
C PHE A 228 -15.59 0.39 21.87
N LYS A 229 -15.18 -0.50 20.96
CA LYS A 229 -16.07 -1.42 20.22
C LYS A 229 -17.25 -0.67 19.61
N GLU A 230 -18.49 -1.11 19.85
CA GLU A 230 -19.71 -0.49 19.35
C GLU A 230 -19.91 0.98 19.79
N LYS A 231 -19.17 1.46 20.81
CA LYS A 231 -19.20 2.87 21.23
C LYS A 231 -18.26 3.76 20.40
N TYR A 232 -17.27 3.19 19.71
CA TYR A 232 -16.29 3.94 18.92
C TYR A 232 -16.91 4.92 17.90
N PRO A 233 -17.99 4.57 17.15
CA PRO A 233 -18.61 5.50 16.21
C PRO A 233 -18.94 6.87 16.83
N ASN A 234 -19.40 6.87 18.09
CA ASN A 234 -19.80 8.08 18.82
C ASN A 234 -18.70 8.65 19.72
N LEU A 235 -17.51 8.03 19.76
CA LEU A 235 -16.39 8.47 20.58
C LEU A 235 -15.96 9.90 20.23
N THR A 236 -15.93 10.76 21.23
CA THR A 236 -15.47 12.16 21.14
C THR A 236 -13.95 12.27 21.27
N GLN A 237 -13.40 13.42 20.91
CA GLN A 237 -11.96 13.67 21.08
C GLN A 237 -11.58 13.71 22.56
N GLU A 238 -12.44 14.28 23.41
CA GLU A 238 -12.24 14.39 24.85
C GLU A 238 -12.19 13.02 25.52
N GLU A 239 -13.12 12.11 25.16
CA GLU A 239 -13.11 10.73 25.66
C GLU A 239 -11.87 9.96 25.20
N ALA A 240 -11.47 10.12 23.93
CA ALA A 240 -10.25 9.50 23.41
C ALA A 240 -9.00 10.01 24.15
N ASP A 241 -8.90 11.32 24.38
CA ASP A 241 -7.79 11.94 25.10
C ASP A 241 -7.75 11.51 26.57
N ALA A 242 -8.91 11.40 27.23
CA ALA A 242 -9.01 10.87 28.59
C ALA A 242 -8.54 9.42 28.65
N TYR A 243 -9.01 8.58 27.74
CA TYR A 243 -8.60 7.17 27.65
C TYR A 243 -7.08 7.01 27.57
N PHE A 244 -6.40 7.77 26.71
CA PHE A 244 -4.94 7.69 26.60
C PHE A 244 -4.17 8.25 27.80
N LYS A 245 -4.76 9.18 28.56
CA LYS A 245 -4.14 9.75 29.77
C LYS A 245 -4.32 8.83 30.99
N GLU A 246 -5.47 8.19 31.09
CA GLU A 246 -5.88 7.43 32.27
C GLU A 246 -5.52 5.94 32.18
N THR A 247 -5.42 5.40 30.95
CA THR A 247 -5.07 3.99 30.75
C THR A 247 -3.57 3.78 30.94
N PRO A 248 -3.13 2.76 31.71
CA PRO A 248 -1.72 2.44 31.86
C PRO A 248 -1.03 2.21 30.51
N LYS A 249 0.13 2.85 30.32
CA LYS A 249 0.94 2.75 29.09
C LYS A 249 1.20 1.31 28.63
N LYS A 250 1.39 0.38 29.57
CA LYS A 250 1.58 -1.04 29.25
C LYS A 250 0.34 -1.64 28.56
N GLU A 251 -0.85 -1.35 29.06
CA GLU A 251 -2.11 -1.84 28.48
C GLU A 251 -2.34 -1.26 27.08
N LEU A 252 -2.07 0.03 26.90
CA LEU A 252 -2.09 0.67 25.58
C LEU A 252 -1.07 0.05 24.61
N THR A 253 0.12 -0.32 25.12
CA THR A 253 1.18 -0.98 24.35
C THR A 253 0.77 -2.38 23.92
N ASP A 254 0.20 -3.16 24.84
CA ASP A 254 -0.26 -4.51 24.58
C ASP A 254 -1.40 -4.48 23.56
N LEU A 255 -2.45 -3.68 23.79
CA LEU A 255 -3.57 -3.54 22.88
C LEU A 255 -3.14 -3.00 21.50
N GLY A 256 -2.30 -1.96 21.47
CA GLY A 256 -1.79 -1.38 20.24
C GLY A 256 -1.02 -2.39 19.38
N ASN A 257 -0.25 -3.29 19.99
CA ASN A 257 0.40 -4.37 19.26
C ASN A 257 -0.60 -5.43 18.79
N ASP A 258 -1.54 -5.82 19.64
CA ASP A 258 -2.48 -6.90 19.35
C ASP A 258 -3.37 -6.57 18.15
N VAL A 259 -3.87 -5.34 18.07
CA VAL A 259 -4.83 -4.94 17.02
C VAL A 259 -4.26 -4.95 15.60
N VAL A 260 -2.94 -4.91 15.42
CA VAL A 260 -2.29 -5.00 14.09
C VAL A 260 -1.58 -6.32 13.84
N ASN A 261 -1.22 -7.06 14.90
CA ASN A 261 -0.47 -8.30 14.75
C ASN A 261 -1.34 -9.56 14.86
N LEU A 262 -2.35 -9.60 15.75
CA LEU A 262 -3.23 -10.77 15.86
C LEU A 262 -4.01 -11.04 14.57
N PRO A 263 -4.53 -10.04 13.83
CA PRO A 263 -5.16 -10.29 12.54
C PRO A 263 -4.22 -10.96 11.51
N LEU A 264 -2.90 -10.79 11.64
CA LEU A 264 -1.95 -11.54 10.80
C LEU A 264 -1.83 -13.00 11.24
N ARG A 265 -1.94 -13.29 12.54
CA ARG A 265 -1.92 -14.66 13.09
C ARG A 265 -3.14 -15.44 12.63
N ASP A 266 -4.31 -14.81 12.60
CA ASP A 266 -5.55 -15.40 12.11
C ASP A 266 -5.45 -15.83 10.63
N LEU A 267 -4.59 -15.16 9.85
CA LEU A 267 -4.26 -15.48 8.47
C LEU A 267 -3.15 -16.54 8.32
N GLY A 268 -2.68 -17.16 9.41
CA GLY A 268 -1.59 -18.12 9.39
C GLY A 268 -0.23 -17.53 9.00
N ILE A 269 -0.08 -16.20 9.09
CA ILE A 269 1.21 -15.52 8.96
C ILE A 269 1.81 -15.51 10.36
N THR A 270 3.02 -16.02 10.57
CA THR A 270 3.60 -16.17 11.92
C THR A 270 4.32 -14.91 12.42
N ALA A 271 4.67 -14.87 13.70
CA ALA A 271 5.36 -13.73 14.30
C ALA A 271 6.68 -13.38 13.62
N ASP A 272 7.45 -14.38 13.20
CA ASP A 272 8.74 -14.18 12.54
C ASP A 272 8.60 -13.92 11.04
N GLU A 273 7.44 -14.22 10.46
CA GLU A 273 7.11 -13.87 9.09
C GLU A 273 6.70 -12.40 8.95
N TRP A 274 5.85 -11.89 9.86
CA TRP A 274 5.46 -10.47 9.83
C TRP A 274 4.94 -9.98 11.18
N ARG A 275 5.52 -8.89 11.67
CA ARG A 275 5.11 -8.20 12.89
C ARG A 275 5.46 -6.71 12.84
N LEU A 276 4.61 -5.87 13.42
CA LEU A 276 4.93 -4.50 13.79
C LEU A 276 5.15 -4.41 15.30
N GLY A 277 6.19 -3.69 15.72
CA GLY A 277 6.51 -3.50 17.13
C GLY A 277 6.51 -2.05 17.62
N SER A 278 6.35 -1.07 16.74
CA SER A 278 6.38 0.36 17.10
C SER A 278 5.51 1.17 16.14
N PHE A 279 4.92 2.26 16.64
CA PHE A 279 4.25 3.25 15.80
C PHE A 279 5.22 3.90 14.80
N PHE A 280 4.67 4.55 13.77
CA PHE A 280 5.46 5.16 12.69
C PHE A 280 5.99 6.56 13.04
N THR A 281 5.57 7.13 14.18
CA THR A 281 5.95 8.47 14.64
C THR A 281 6.36 8.45 16.10
N ARG A 282 7.25 9.37 16.49
CA ARG A 282 7.70 9.49 17.88
C ARG A 282 6.62 10.06 18.81
N GLY A 283 5.68 10.85 18.31
CA GLY A 283 4.63 11.45 19.14
C GLY A 283 3.69 10.41 19.76
N ALA A 284 3.44 9.31 19.05
CA ALA A 284 2.71 8.16 19.58
C ALA A 284 3.40 7.53 20.80
N ASN A 285 4.74 7.61 20.86
CA ASN A 285 5.53 7.00 21.94
C ASN A 285 5.32 7.67 23.31
N THR A 286 4.61 8.80 23.34
CA THR A 286 4.11 9.43 24.57
C THR A 286 3.16 8.47 25.30
N PHE A 287 2.25 7.82 24.57
CA PHE A 287 1.16 7.01 25.13
C PHE A 287 1.40 5.51 25.00
N VAL A 288 2.04 5.07 23.91
CA VAL A 288 2.23 3.65 23.57
C VAL A 288 3.72 3.35 23.51
N GLY A 289 4.17 2.23 24.07
CA GLY A 289 5.57 1.79 23.98
C GLY A 289 5.86 0.93 22.75
N ASP A 290 7.14 0.57 22.58
CA ASP A 290 7.58 -0.40 21.59
C ASP A 290 7.55 -1.83 22.18
N LYS A 291 7.21 -2.85 21.38
CA LYS A 291 7.14 -4.25 21.81
C LYS A 291 7.55 -5.19 20.68
N GLY A 292 8.49 -6.11 20.96
CA GLY A 292 8.85 -7.22 20.05
C GLY A 292 9.56 -6.86 18.74
N GLY A 293 9.71 -5.58 18.41
CA GLY A 293 10.33 -5.10 17.18
C GLY A 293 9.51 -5.41 15.92
N SER A 294 9.87 -4.79 14.80
CA SER A 294 9.19 -4.99 13.52
C SER A 294 10.02 -5.86 12.58
N ILE A 295 9.38 -6.86 11.97
CA ILE A 295 9.97 -7.81 11.02
C ILE A 295 8.97 -8.13 9.91
N GLY A 296 9.46 -8.41 8.71
CA GLY A 296 8.68 -8.87 7.56
C GLY A 296 9.55 -9.72 6.66
N SER A 297 9.02 -10.85 6.19
CA SER A 297 9.66 -11.74 5.22
C SER A 297 8.91 -11.71 3.88
N PRO A 298 9.59 -12.01 2.77
CA PRO A 298 8.92 -12.17 1.48
C PRO A 298 7.77 -13.20 1.50
N LEU A 299 7.94 -14.30 2.24
CA LEU A 299 6.92 -15.32 2.44
C LEU A 299 5.69 -14.78 3.17
N GLY A 300 5.88 -14.11 4.32
CA GLY A 300 4.77 -13.58 5.12
C GLY A 300 3.94 -12.54 4.37
N LEU A 301 4.61 -11.64 3.65
CA LEU A 301 3.95 -10.64 2.82
C LEU A 301 3.25 -11.26 1.60
N MET A 302 3.82 -12.30 0.98
CA MET A 302 3.15 -13.00 -0.13
C MET A 302 1.90 -13.74 0.33
N LYS A 303 1.93 -14.42 1.49
CA LYS A 303 0.75 -15.03 2.10
C LYS A 303 -0.38 -14.02 2.29
N PHE A 304 -0.06 -12.78 2.67
CA PHE A 304 -1.04 -11.71 2.78
C PHE A 304 -1.63 -11.31 1.43
N LEU A 305 -0.80 -11.12 0.39
CA LEU A 305 -1.31 -10.78 -0.95
C LEU A 305 -2.19 -11.87 -1.54
N VAL A 306 -1.78 -13.14 -1.40
CA VAL A 306 -2.59 -14.29 -1.85
C VAL A 306 -3.95 -14.28 -1.16
N GLN A 307 -3.97 -14.12 0.17
CA GLN A 307 -5.23 -14.09 0.92
C GLN A 307 -6.07 -12.83 0.64
N LEU A 308 -5.43 -11.70 0.30
CA LEU A 308 -6.12 -10.50 -0.16
C LEU A 308 -6.87 -10.79 -1.47
N GLU A 309 -6.18 -11.38 -2.45
CA GLU A 309 -6.77 -11.79 -3.73
C GLU A 309 -7.81 -12.92 -3.60
N GLN A 310 -7.76 -13.72 -2.53
CA GLN A 310 -8.76 -14.75 -2.22
C GLN A 310 -9.99 -14.18 -1.48
N GLY A 311 -9.97 -12.90 -1.06
CA GLY A 311 -11.06 -12.32 -0.28
C GLY A 311 -11.07 -12.73 1.21
N LYS A 312 -9.92 -13.17 1.74
CA LYS A 312 -9.82 -13.80 3.07
C LYS A 312 -9.19 -12.94 4.17
N VAL A 313 -8.65 -11.77 3.84
CA VAL A 313 -7.92 -10.96 4.85
C VAL A 313 -8.83 -10.59 6.03
N VAL A 314 -10.09 -10.25 5.73
CA VAL A 314 -11.16 -10.07 6.73
C VAL A 314 -12.44 -10.73 6.21
N ASP A 315 -12.91 -10.25 5.07
CA ASP A 315 -13.96 -10.82 4.23
C ASP A 315 -13.78 -10.28 2.80
N GLU A 316 -14.62 -10.74 1.86
CA GLU A 316 -14.48 -10.41 0.44
C GLU A 316 -14.54 -8.89 0.19
N GLN A 317 -15.54 -8.21 0.77
CA GLN A 317 -15.76 -6.78 0.54
C GLN A 317 -14.64 -5.94 1.15
N SER A 318 -14.18 -6.29 2.35
CA SER A 318 -13.07 -5.62 3.02
C SER A 318 -11.75 -5.86 2.28
N SER A 319 -11.50 -7.09 1.83
CA SER A 319 -10.30 -7.42 1.05
C SER A 319 -10.27 -6.65 -0.27
N LEU A 320 -11.41 -6.55 -0.95
CA LEU A 320 -11.54 -5.77 -2.17
C LEU A 320 -11.27 -4.29 -1.90
N GLU A 321 -11.83 -3.71 -0.84
CA GLU A 321 -11.58 -2.30 -0.49
C GLU A 321 -10.12 -2.04 -0.08
N MET A 322 -9.48 -2.97 0.62
CA MET A 322 -8.05 -2.91 0.93
C MET A 322 -7.19 -2.97 -0.34
N LYS A 323 -7.47 -3.92 -1.24
CA LYS A 323 -6.80 -4.00 -2.56
C LYS A 323 -6.98 -2.70 -3.30
N ARG A 324 -8.22 -2.19 -3.32
CA ARG A 324 -8.50 -0.91 -3.90
C ARG A 324 -7.54 0.13 -3.26
N LEU A 325 -7.52 0.32 -1.94
CA LEU A 325 -6.71 1.40 -1.33
C LEU A 325 -5.20 1.28 -1.66
N MET A 326 -4.68 0.07 -1.88
CA MET A 326 -3.30 -0.16 -2.36
C MET A 326 -3.02 0.34 -3.78
N TYR A 327 -4.04 0.42 -4.63
CA TYR A 327 -3.93 1.00 -5.97
C TYR A 327 -3.58 2.50 -5.92
N MET A 328 -3.84 3.17 -4.79
CA MET A 328 -3.90 4.62 -4.69
C MET A 328 -2.65 5.38 -4.38
N THR A 329 -1.51 4.78 -4.70
CA THR A 329 -0.23 5.42 -4.49
C THR A 329 -0.02 6.62 -5.43
N ASP A 330 0.17 7.82 -4.86
CA ASP A 330 0.23 9.14 -5.57
C ASP A 330 1.30 9.14 -6.67
N ARG A 331 2.42 8.44 -6.44
CA ARG A 331 3.49 8.27 -7.42
C ARG A 331 4.01 6.84 -7.42
N ARG A 332 4.14 6.27 -8.61
CA ARG A 332 4.88 5.03 -8.83
C ARG A 332 6.36 5.24 -8.52
N ILE A 333 6.90 4.42 -7.63
CA ILE A 333 8.30 4.46 -7.20
C ILE A 333 8.88 3.05 -7.17
N ARG A 334 10.21 2.93 -7.35
CA ARG A 334 10.95 1.66 -7.20
C ARG A 334 10.39 0.60 -8.15
N TYR A 335 9.95 -0.55 -7.64
CA TYR A 335 9.36 -1.63 -8.45
C TYR A 335 8.23 -1.12 -9.36
N ALA A 336 7.28 -0.36 -8.80
CA ALA A 336 6.13 0.15 -9.54
C ALA A 336 6.48 1.21 -10.60
N GLN A 337 7.68 1.81 -10.52
CA GLN A 337 8.16 2.83 -11.48
C GLN A 337 8.64 2.24 -12.80
N SER A 338 8.79 0.92 -12.89
CA SER A 338 9.30 0.28 -14.11
C SER A 338 8.49 0.69 -15.34
N PRO A 339 9.14 1.14 -16.43
CA PRO A 339 8.47 1.49 -17.67
C PRO A 339 7.64 0.33 -18.26
N ALA A 340 8.04 -0.93 -18.02
CA ALA A 340 7.30 -2.11 -18.45
C ALA A 340 5.89 -2.18 -17.85
N LEU A 341 5.69 -1.57 -16.68
CA LEU A 341 4.42 -1.57 -15.96
C LEU A 341 3.54 -0.37 -16.29
N LYS A 342 3.94 0.53 -17.20
CA LYS A 342 3.21 1.76 -17.51
C LYS A 342 1.74 1.53 -17.83
N GLU A 343 1.45 0.47 -18.59
CA GLU A 343 0.09 0.12 -19.02
C GLU A 343 -0.63 -0.82 -18.03
N ALA A 344 0.07 -1.35 -17.03
CA ALA A 344 -0.47 -2.28 -16.03
C ALA A 344 -1.08 -1.56 -14.83
N ALA A 345 -2.19 -2.06 -14.31
CA ALA A 345 -2.66 -1.76 -12.97
C ALA A 345 -1.68 -2.29 -11.93
N VAL A 346 -1.27 -1.42 -11.01
CA VAL A 346 -0.28 -1.76 -9.98
C VAL A 346 -0.83 -1.38 -8.61
N TYR A 347 -1.09 -2.39 -7.78
CA TYR A 347 -1.53 -2.26 -6.39
C TYR A 347 -0.33 -2.50 -5.50
N PHE A 348 0.25 -1.46 -4.90
CA PHE A 348 1.58 -1.61 -4.32
C PHE A 348 1.80 -0.81 -3.04
N LYS A 349 2.79 -1.26 -2.28
CA LYS A 349 3.38 -0.51 -1.18
C LYS A 349 4.90 -0.63 -1.22
N SER A 350 5.56 0.48 -0.94
CA SER A 350 7.01 0.56 -0.79
C SER A 350 7.39 0.97 0.64
N GLY A 351 8.54 0.48 1.11
CA GLY A 351 9.10 0.78 2.43
C GLY A 351 10.62 0.83 2.38
N SER A 352 11.24 1.73 3.14
CA SER A 352 12.70 1.83 3.23
C SER A 352 13.11 2.26 4.62
N LEU A 353 14.25 1.78 5.08
CA LEU A 353 14.91 2.23 6.30
C LEU A 353 16.41 2.07 6.13
N TYR A 354 17.18 3.10 6.45
CA TYR A 354 18.63 3.03 6.39
C TYR A 354 19.24 3.60 7.67
N LYS A 355 20.42 3.10 8.04
CA LYS A 355 21.20 3.61 9.16
C LYS A 355 22.63 3.86 8.71
N CYS A 356 23.11 5.07 9.03
CA CYS A 356 24.48 5.48 8.83
C CYS A 356 25.26 5.44 10.13
N ASP A 357 26.46 4.86 10.06
CA ASP A 357 27.53 5.03 11.01
C ASP A 357 28.70 5.73 10.31
N ARG A 358 28.80 7.05 10.52
CA ARG A 358 29.79 7.89 9.83
C ARG A 358 31.21 7.70 10.37
N SER A 359 31.40 7.06 11.53
CA SER A 359 32.75 6.85 12.07
C SER A 359 33.54 5.78 11.30
N LYS A 360 32.86 4.97 10.48
CA LYS A 360 33.50 3.92 9.67
C LYS A 360 34.25 4.45 8.44
N GLY A 361 34.08 5.72 8.09
CA GLY A 361 34.67 6.30 6.86
C GLY A 361 34.12 5.73 5.55
N GLU A 362 33.10 4.87 5.61
CA GLU A 362 32.45 4.28 4.45
C GLU A 362 31.35 5.20 3.90
N ALA A 363 31.08 5.10 2.59
CA ALA A 363 29.99 5.84 1.95
C ALA A 363 28.65 5.60 2.66
N CYS A 364 27.93 6.67 2.99
CA CYS A 364 26.60 6.57 3.55
C CYS A 364 25.72 7.78 3.22
N GLU A 365 24.64 7.52 2.50
CA GLU A 365 23.70 8.53 2.02
C GLU A 365 22.24 8.06 2.20
N LYS A 366 21.29 8.88 1.75
CA LYS A 366 19.87 8.54 1.77
C LYS A 366 19.62 7.28 0.95
N TYR A 367 19.02 6.26 1.59
CA TYR A 367 18.81 4.92 1.02
C TYR A 367 20.11 4.18 0.65
N MET A 368 21.23 4.56 1.28
CA MET A 368 22.55 3.96 1.08
C MET A 368 23.23 3.71 2.43
N GLY A 369 22.49 3.17 3.40
CA GLY A 369 23.01 2.91 4.75
C GLY A 369 24.19 1.94 4.78
N ASN A 370 25.15 2.17 5.68
CA ASN A 370 26.33 1.31 5.88
C ASN A 370 26.22 0.39 7.12
N VAL A 371 25.13 0.50 7.89
CA VAL A 371 24.79 -0.44 8.98
C VAL A 371 23.60 -1.29 8.59
N THR A 372 22.53 -0.65 8.12
CA THR A 372 21.35 -1.30 7.54
C THR A 372 20.87 -0.46 6.38
N ASN A 373 20.32 -1.09 5.35
CA ASN A 373 19.80 -0.40 4.18
C ASN A 373 18.64 -1.17 3.54
N PHE A 374 17.53 -1.20 4.24
CA PHE A 374 16.33 -1.90 3.83
C PHE A 374 15.62 -1.15 2.70
N MET A 375 15.33 -1.87 1.62
CA MET A 375 14.50 -1.42 0.50
C MET A 375 13.49 -2.53 0.18
N ASN A 376 12.21 -2.21 0.33
CA ASN A 376 11.11 -3.17 0.21
C ASN A 376 10.08 -2.68 -0.82
N SER A 377 9.57 -3.60 -1.62
CA SER A 377 8.48 -3.40 -2.58
C SER A 377 7.55 -4.59 -2.56
N VAL A 378 6.26 -4.31 -2.45
CA VAL A 378 5.16 -5.29 -2.53
C VAL A 378 4.23 -4.80 -3.62
N ALA A 379 3.87 -5.66 -4.57
CA ALA A 379 3.00 -5.28 -5.68
C ALA A 379 2.12 -6.44 -6.16
N ILE A 380 0.88 -6.14 -6.52
CA ILE A 380 0.05 -6.92 -7.45
C ILE A 380 0.04 -6.14 -8.76
N VAL A 381 0.30 -6.83 -9.87
CA VAL A 381 0.39 -6.27 -11.22
C VAL A 381 -0.66 -6.94 -12.08
N GLU A 382 -1.46 -6.13 -12.79
CA GLU A 382 -2.54 -6.57 -13.68
C GLU A 382 -2.42 -5.85 -15.02
N HIS A 383 -1.96 -6.55 -16.04
CA HIS A 383 -1.94 -6.02 -17.42
C HIS A 383 -3.32 -6.14 -18.08
N PRO A 384 -3.59 -5.31 -19.12
CA PRO A 384 -4.82 -5.42 -19.91
C PRO A 384 -5.03 -6.77 -20.61
N ASN A 385 -3.96 -7.54 -20.84
CA ASN A 385 -4.00 -8.84 -21.54
C ASN A 385 -4.18 -10.04 -20.59
N ASN A 386 -4.83 -9.84 -19.44
CA ASN A 386 -5.01 -10.83 -18.36
C ASN A 386 -3.72 -11.34 -17.70
N CYS A 387 -2.54 -10.85 -18.08
CA CYS A 387 -1.32 -11.15 -17.34
C CYS A 387 -1.39 -10.53 -15.94
N THR A 388 -1.42 -11.37 -14.91
CA THR A 388 -1.61 -10.96 -13.53
C THR A 388 -0.64 -11.69 -12.63
N TYR A 389 0.10 -10.96 -11.82
CA TYR A 389 1.07 -11.56 -10.91
C TYR A 389 1.31 -10.71 -9.66
N MET A 390 1.90 -11.33 -8.65
CA MET A 390 2.23 -10.70 -7.37
C MET A 390 3.72 -10.82 -7.11
N VAL A 391 4.32 -9.80 -6.51
CA VAL A 391 5.74 -9.78 -6.14
C VAL A 391 5.93 -9.19 -4.75
N VAL A 392 6.80 -9.84 -3.98
CA VAL A 392 7.45 -9.23 -2.81
C VAL A 392 8.95 -9.25 -3.03
N LEU A 393 9.56 -8.06 -3.11
CA LEU A 393 11.00 -7.86 -3.26
C LEU A 393 11.53 -7.08 -2.06
N MET A 394 12.43 -7.70 -1.30
CA MET A 394 13.02 -7.12 -0.08
C MET A 394 14.53 -7.23 -0.14
N THR A 395 15.23 -6.17 0.24
CA THR A 395 16.69 -6.13 0.16
C THR A 395 17.31 -5.44 1.37
N ASN A 396 18.56 -5.80 1.68
CA ASN A 396 19.40 -5.11 2.65
C ASN A 396 20.83 -4.95 2.09
N VAL A 397 20.97 -4.24 0.97
CA VAL A 397 22.26 -4.03 0.32
C VAL A 397 22.91 -2.78 0.86
N LEU A 398 23.99 -2.93 1.61
CA LEU A 398 24.67 -1.80 2.23
C LEU A 398 25.28 -0.88 1.17
N ARG A 399 25.28 0.42 1.46
CA ARG A 399 25.96 1.47 0.68
C ARG A 399 25.49 1.58 -0.79
N LYS A 400 24.33 1.01 -1.13
CA LYS A 400 23.75 1.04 -2.48
C LYS A 400 22.29 1.45 -2.44
N ASN A 401 21.90 2.39 -3.31
CA ASN A 401 20.48 2.71 -3.45
C ASN A 401 19.81 1.69 -4.36
N SER A 402 19.23 0.65 -3.75
CA SER A 402 18.57 -0.45 -4.46
C SER A 402 17.23 -0.06 -5.13
N ALA A 403 16.80 1.20 -5.08
CA ALA A 403 15.56 1.64 -5.73
C ALA A 403 15.59 1.39 -7.25
N SER A 404 16.72 1.66 -7.90
CA SER A 404 16.91 1.40 -9.33
C SER A 404 16.92 -0.09 -9.63
N ASP A 405 17.55 -0.90 -8.79
CA ASP A 405 17.56 -2.35 -8.95
C ASP A 405 16.15 -2.94 -8.83
N HIS A 406 15.34 -2.47 -7.89
CA HIS A 406 13.93 -2.87 -7.80
C HIS A 406 13.16 -2.54 -9.08
N MET A 407 13.42 -1.37 -9.68
CA MET A 407 12.80 -0.96 -10.94
C MET A 407 13.25 -1.85 -12.11
N TYR A 408 14.54 -2.15 -12.22
CA TYR A 408 15.06 -3.01 -13.30
C TYR A 408 14.59 -4.47 -13.14
N LEU A 409 14.61 -5.01 -11.92
CA LEU A 409 14.08 -6.34 -11.64
C LEU A 409 12.59 -6.43 -11.97
N ALA A 410 11.81 -5.37 -11.71
CA ALA A 410 10.40 -5.35 -12.10
C ALA A 410 10.22 -5.52 -13.62
N GLY A 411 11.00 -4.81 -14.45
CA GLY A 411 10.95 -4.97 -15.90
C GLY A 411 11.39 -6.36 -16.38
N SER A 412 12.41 -6.93 -15.74
CA SER A 412 12.90 -8.28 -16.09
C SER A 412 11.93 -9.39 -15.67
N ILE A 413 11.33 -9.30 -14.48
CA ILE A 413 10.31 -10.24 -14.00
C ILE A 413 9.07 -10.15 -14.89
N ASP A 414 8.60 -8.93 -15.18
CA ASP A 414 7.46 -8.70 -16.09
C ASP A 414 7.69 -9.37 -17.45
N LYS A 415 8.90 -9.22 -18.00
CA LYS A 415 9.28 -9.85 -19.26
C LYS A 415 9.24 -11.37 -19.20
N ILE A 416 9.70 -11.99 -18.12
CA ILE A 416 9.65 -13.46 -17.97
C ILE A 416 8.20 -13.94 -17.94
N ILE A 417 7.34 -13.29 -17.16
CA ILE A 417 5.95 -13.74 -16.97
C ILE A 417 5.12 -13.59 -18.26
N ARG A 418 5.41 -12.56 -19.06
CA ARG A 418 4.65 -12.24 -20.28
C ARG A 418 5.09 -12.99 -21.54
N ASN A 419 6.26 -13.65 -21.50
CA ASN A 419 6.69 -14.55 -22.57
C ASN A 419 6.22 -15.97 -22.26
#